data_AF-K0ET03-F1
#
_entry.id   AF-K0ET03-F1
#
_cell.length_a   1.000
_cell.length_b   1.000
_cell.length_c   1.000
_cell.angle_alpha   90.00
_cell.angle_beta   90.00
_cell.angle_gamma   90.00
#
_symmetry.space_group_name_H-M   'P 1'
#
loop_
_entity.id
_entity.type
_entity.pdbx_description
1 polymer ?
#
loop_
_entity_poly.entity_id
_entity_poly.type
_entity_poly.pdbx_seq_one_letter_code
_entity_poly.pdbx_strand_id
1 'polypeptide(L)' 'MPKPYPEEFRRDVVAVARKGNAPMKQVARDFGISEACLHNWLKEADIEDGNKPGLTEEESAELR' A
#
# COMPACT_ATOMS: atom_id res chain seq x y z
N MET A 1 -24.43 3.35 -4.87
CA MET A 1 -22.97 3.51 -5.03
C MET A 1 -22.31 2.51 -4.09
N PRO A 2 -21.45 1.59 -4.55
CA PRO A 2 -20.67 0.77 -3.62
C PRO A 2 -19.91 1.72 -2.70
N LYS A 3 -20.00 1.51 -1.38
CA LYS A 3 -19.36 2.39 -0.41
C LYS A 3 -17.85 2.27 -0.66
N PRO A 4 -17.17 3.35 -1.08
CA PRO A 4 -15.73 3.30 -1.26
C PRO A 4 -15.08 2.93 0.08
N TYR A 5 -14.00 2.15 0.06
CA TYR A 5 -13.25 1.85 1.28
C TYR A 5 -12.92 3.16 2.00
N PRO A 6 -13.09 3.23 3.33
CA PRO A 6 -12.76 4.43 4.08
C PRO A 6 -11.30 4.79 3.88
N GLU A 7 -11.02 6.09 3.77
CA GLU A 7 -9.70 6.62 3.45
C GLU A 7 -8.64 6.17 4.48
N GLU A 8 -9.04 6.13 5.74
CA GLU A 8 -8.23 5.65 6.87
C GLU A 8 -7.79 4.19 6.66
N PHE A 9 -8.69 3.32 6.17
CA PHE A 9 -8.33 1.94 5.85
C PHE A 9 -7.33 1.87 4.70
N ARG A 10 -7.51 2.66 3.64
CA ARG A 10 -6.56 2.69 2.53
C ARG A 10 -5.19 3.13 3.00
N ARG A 11 -5.12 4.17 3.82
CA ARG A 11 -3.87 4.67 4.42
C ARG A 11 -3.19 3.61 5.28
N ASP A 12 -3.93 2.89 6.11
CA ASP A 12 -3.37 1.84 6.97
C ASP A 12 -2.76 0.72 6.13
N VAL A 13 -3.49 0.23 5.12
CA VAL A 13 -3.00 -0.80 4.21
C VAL A 13 -1.79 -0.31 3.41
N VAL A 14 -1.82 0.92 2.90
CA VAL A 14 -0.70 1.52 2.18
C VAL A 14 0.52 1.68 3.09
N ALA A 15 0.34 2.09 4.35
CA ALA A 15 1.42 2.23 5.32
C ALA A 15 2.07 0.88 5.63
N VAL A 16 1.27 -0.18 5.77
CA VAL A 16 1.79 -1.55 5.94
C VAL A 16 2.53 -2.03 4.68
N ALA A 17 1.98 -1.76 3.51
CA ALA A 17 2.62 -2.09 2.24
C ALA A 17 3.95 -1.31 2.04
N ARG A 18 4.01 -0.04 2.42
CA ARG A 18 5.22 0.80 2.35
C ARG A 18 6.27 0.45 3.40
N LYS A 19 5.88 -0.09 4.56
CA LYS A 19 6.84 -0.72 5.49
C LYS A 19 7.53 -1.92 4.85
N GLY A 20 6.91 -2.52 3.84
CA GLY A 20 7.37 -3.64 3.03
C GLY A 20 7.57 -4.97 3.77
N ASN A 21 7.29 -5.01 5.08
CA ASN A 21 7.51 -6.17 5.94
C ASN A 21 6.80 -7.47 5.47
N ALA A 22 5.94 -7.37 4.47
CA ALA A 22 5.37 -8.48 3.73
C ALA A 22 5.21 -8.13 2.24
N PRO A 23 5.27 -9.12 1.33
CA PRO A 23 5.01 -8.90 -0.09
C PRO A 23 3.58 -8.36 -0.28
N MET A 24 3.39 -7.45 -1.24
CA MET A 24 2.12 -6.78 -1.53
C MET A 24 0.94 -7.76 -1.67
N LYS A 25 1.19 -8.94 -2.26
CA LYS A 25 0.24 -10.05 -2.34
C LYS A 25 -0.26 -10.53 -0.99
N GLN A 26 0.63 -10.67 -0.03
CA GLN A 26 0.28 -11.12 1.30
C GLN A 26 -0.44 -10.03 2.08
N VAL A 27 0.02 -8.77 1.98
CA VAL A 27 -0.70 -7.62 2.55
C VAL A 27 -2.13 -7.56 2.00
N ALA A 28 -2.30 -7.59 0.67
CA ALA A 28 -3.61 -7.58 0.05
C ALA A 28 -4.52 -8.72 0.54
N ARG A 29 -3.97 -9.94 0.65
CA ARG A 29 -4.72 -11.11 1.17
C ARG A 29 -5.10 -10.96 2.64
N ASP A 30 -4.22 -10.42 3.48
CA ASP A 30 -4.45 -10.25 4.91
C ASP A 30 -5.59 -9.24 5.16
N PHE A 31 -5.61 -8.16 4.38
CA PHE A 31 -6.65 -7.15 4.42
C PHE A 31 -7.91 -7.50 3.59
N GLY A 32 -7.93 -8.64 2.91
CA GLY A 32 -9.08 -9.08 2.10
C GLY A 32 -9.33 -8.24 0.84
N ILE A 33 -8.30 -7.56 0.33
CA ILE A 33 -8.37 -6.76 -0.89
C ILE A 33 -7.59 -7.44 -2.04
N SER A 34 -7.80 -6.94 -3.26
CA SER A 34 -7.01 -7.37 -4.42
C SER A 34 -5.69 -6.59 -4.54
N GLU A 35 -4.63 -7.24 -5.01
CA GLU A 35 -3.33 -6.59 -5.28
C GLU A 35 -3.47 -5.37 -6.19
N ALA A 36 -4.35 -5.43 -7.19
CA ALA A 36 -4.63 -4.29 -8.08
C ALA A 36 -5.20 -3.07 -7.34
N CYS A 37 -6.02 -3.29 -6.30
CA CYS A 37 -6.53 -2.20 -5.44
C CYS A 37 -5.38 -1.58 -4.63
N LEU A 38 -4.55 -2.42 -4.01
CA LEU A 38 -3.39 -1.95 -3.25
C LEU A 38 -2.42 -1.14 -4.12
N HIS A 39 -2.16 -1.60 -5.34
CA HIS A 39 -1.27 -0.91 -6.28
C HIS A 39 -1.84 0.46 -6.70
N ASN A 40 -3.16 0.56 -6.90
CA ASN A 40 -3.81 1.85 -7.15
C ASN A 40 -3.70 2.79 -5.94
N TRP A 41 -3.93 2.28 -4.72
CA TRP A 41 -3.82 3.09 -3.51
C TRP A 41 -2.40 3.55 -3.23
N LEU A 42 -1.38 2.71 -3.49
CA LEU A 42 0.02 3.12 -3.40
C LEU A 42 0.31 4.28 -4.35
N LYS A 43 -0.23 4.21 -5.57
CA LYS A 43 -0.07 5.26 -6.58
C LYS A 43 -0.81 6.54 -6.23
N GLU A 44 -2.03 6.45 -5.69
CA GLU A 44 -2.76 7.62 -5.18
C GLU A 44 -2.06 8.24 -3.97
N ALA A 45 -1.59 7.42 -3.03
CA ALA A 45 -0.86 7.90 -1.86
C ALA A 45 0.46 8.56 -2.25
N ASP A 46 1.14 8.07 -3.28
CA ASP A 46 2.35 8.71 -3.83
C ASP A 46 2.07 10.10 -4.40
N ILE A 47 0.94 10.24 -5.09
CA ILE A 47 0.48 11.53 -5.63
C ILE A 47 0.07 12.48 -4.50
N GLU A 48 -0.65 11.99 -3.49
CA GLU A 48 -1.15 12.79 -2.37
C GLU A 48 -0.05 13.26 -1.41
N ASP A 49 0.95 12.40 -1.15
CA ASP A 49 2.12 12.74 -0.33
C ASP A 49 2.93 13.88 -0.97
N GLY A 50 2.80 14.09 -2.28
CA GLY A 50 3.37 15.25 -3.00
C GLY A 50 4.89 15.34 -2.90
N ASN A 51 5.55 14.28 -2.41
CA ASN A 51 6.95 14.28 -2.08
C ASN A 51 7.74 13.44 -3.09
N LYS A 52 8.80 14.07 -3.56
CA LYS A 52 9.83 13.59 -4.48
C LYS A 52 10.39 12.20 -4.07
N PRO A 53 10.94 11.45 -5.03
CA PRO A 53 11.05 9.99 -4.98
C PRO A 53 12.02 9.50 -3.89
N GLY A 54 11.69 8.38 -3.26
CA GLY A 54 12.71 7.40 -2.87
C GLY A 54 12.98 7.20 -1.38
N LEU A 55 11.97 6.89 -0.55
CA LEU A 55 12.29 6.35 0.80
C LEU A 55 11.39 5.21 1.31
N THR A 56 10.63 4.51 0.49
CA THR A 56 9.85 3.36 1.02
C THR A 56 9.92 2.08 0.18
N GLU A 57 10.79 1.98 -0.82
CA GLU A 57 10.94 0.75 -1.62
C GLU A 57 12.18 -0.09 -1.26
N GLU A 58 13.12 0.42 -0.45
CA GLU A 58 14.42 -0.23 -0.25
C GLU A 58 14.53 -1.11 1.02
N GLU A 59 13.67 -0.96 2.02
CA GLU A 59 13.87 -1.66 3.32
C GLU A 59 13.11 -2.98 3.49
N SER A 60 12.62 -3.60 2.40
CA SER A 60 11.81 -4.81 2.59
C SER A 60 11.79 -5.86 1.49
N ALA A 61 12.72 -5.75 0.56
CA ALA A 61 13.07 -6.86 -0.32
C ALA A 61 14.15 -7.79 0.29
N GLU A 62 14.78 -7.46 1.42
CA GLU A 62 15.93 -8.21 1.97
C GLU A 62 15.54 -9.28 3.01
N LEU A 63 14.31 -9.82 2.96
CA LEU A 63 13.89 -10.93 3.82
C LEU A 63 13.31 -12.12 3.05
N ARG A 64 13.94 -12.54 1.94
CA ARG A 64 13.97 -13.94 1.50
C ARG A 64 14.98 -14.19 0.38
#